data_AF-A0A1I1D1B2-F1
#
_entry.id   AF-A0A1I1D1B2-F1
#
_cell.length_a   1.000
_cell.length_b   1.000
_cell.length_c   1.000
_cell.angle_alpha   90.00
_cell.angle_beta   90.00
_cell.angle_gamma   90.00
#
_symmetry.space_group_name_H-M   'P 1'
#
loop_
_entity.id
_entity.type
_entity.pdbx_description
1 polymer ?
#
loop_
_entity_poly.entity_id
_entity_poly.type
_entity_poly.pdbx_seq_one_letter_code
_entity_poly.pdbx_strand_id
1 'polypeptide(L)'
;MATDDRPDAEDASTGDDSSTERSRIDRRQLLRAGVNTGVAATLVWGVGAANYVSSEDLGSITYALARPSPDADGTDLEPRTKEVPLAWHESLRLAFDAQDAIHDLGLSPLISSFVVPGSYDRPEASVSVNATDEGVLERIEDVTSSVPIDLNVVDEIPPPPEQEADESEAYRVQDLDPERVPGGVVCHSERASGTLTPALFDAEDGSRYFATSNHVYGEQGTKEEEHSGEPLDLRSDDDDERHRIGDVVRGYPAADTVQVDPVDEFRPATEIERAEPSTVIGQFARDGLADLMAREATLEKIGAFSDHTVGEVQGVNAVTCYAGEVCKPGQLVWGDEDDLTDGDSGSVNFRADPENPEDYVLVGGINNARTWWPGGDFTWGTAAHHLLEKHGLHF
;
A
#
# COMPACT_ATOMS: atom_id res chain seq x y z
N MET A 1 -37.15 -50.59 42.45
CA MET A 1 -36.92 -52.03 42.70
C MET A 1 -35.81 -52.41 41.74
N ALA A 2 -34.54 -52.55 42.15
CA ALA A 2 -33.97 -53.14 43.36
C ALA A 2 -34.06 -54.68 43.37
N THR A 3 -33.05 -55.31 43.99
CA THR A 3 -32.68 -56.73 43.94
C THR A 3 -32.15 -57.21 42.58
N ASP A 4 -31.21 -58.16 42.44
CA ASP A 4 -30.08 -58.76 43.23
C ASP A 4 -29.55 -59.91 42.31
N ASP A 5 -28.44 -60.64 42.49
CA ASP A 5 -27.20 -60.61 43.29
C ASP A 5 -26.14 -61.34 42.40
N ARG A 6 -24.82 -61.07 42.45
CA ARG A 6 -23.76 -61.78 43.21
C ARG A 6 -23.67 -63.33 43.10
N PRO A 7 -22.54 -63.96 43.50
CA PRO A 7 -21.24 -63.39 43.95
C PRO A 7 -20.14 -63.71 42.88
N ASP A 8 -18.85 -64.02 43.08
CA ASP A 8 -17.80 -64.16 44.13
C ASP A 8 -16.45 -64.12 43.34
N ALA A 9 -15.22 -64.05 43.86
CA ALA A 9 -14.53 -63.48 45.04
C ALA A 9 -13.01 -63.82 44.91
N GLU A 10 -12.19 -63.40 45.89
CA GLU A 10 -10.73 -63.70 46.04
C GLU A 10 -9.82 -63.02 44.99
N ASP A 11 -9.00 -61.97 45.27
CA ASP A 11 -8.06 -61.63 46.36
C ASP A 11 -6.70 -62.38 46.21
N ALA A 12 -5.50 -61.79 46.34
CA ALA A 12 -5.09 -60.48 46.87
C ALA A 12 -3.76 -59.95 46.23
N SER A 13 -3.40 -58.68 46.53
CA SER A 13 -2.02 -58.15 46.76
C SER A 13 -0.92 -58.29 45.67
N THR A 14 -0.02 -57.33 45.36
CA THR A 14 0.21 -55.90 45.69
C THR A 14 1.42 -55.42 44.84
N GLY A 15 1.49 -54.13 44.46
CA GLY A 15 2.77 -53.47 44.17
C GLY A 15 2.81 -52.58 42.91
N ASP A 16 3.40 -51.40 43.07
CA ASP A 16 3.95 -50.55 41.99
C ASP A 16 5.08 -51.31 41.22
N ASP A 17 5.54 -50.93 40.03
CA ASP A 17 5.77 -49.56 39.53
C ASP A 17 5.73 -49.49 37.98
N SER A 18 5.83 -48.27 37.48
CA SER A 18 5.87 -47.76 36.11
C SER A 18 6.63 -48.55 35.04
N SER A 19 6.00 -48.65 33.87
CA SER A 19 6.68 -48.51 32.57
C SER A 19 5.76 -47.93 31.48
N THR A 20 6.17 -46.77 30.97
CA THR A 20 6.35 -46.40 29.54
C THR A 20 5.73 -47.29 28.44
N GLU A 21 5.20 -46.78 27.32
CA GLU A 21 5.43 -45.47 26.67
C GLU A 21 4.15 -44.82 26.09
N ARG A 22 4.02 -43.50 26.26
CA ARG A 22 3.42 -42.61 25.26
C ARG A 22 4.50 -41.61 24.87
N SER A 23 4.91 -41.59 23.60
CA SER A 23 6.02 -40.73 23.17
C SER A 23 5.65 -39.24 23.23
N ARG A 24 6.06 -38.59 24.31
CA ARG A 24 6.44 -37.17 24.29
C ARG A 24 7.93 -37.13 23.94
N ILE A 25 8.30 -36.38 22.91
CA ILE A 25 9.68 -35.88 22.77
C ILE A 25 9.67 -34.47 23.35
N ASP A 26 10.39 -34.28 24.45
CA ASP A 26 10.37 -33.03 25.22
C ASP A 26 11.47 -32.06 24.75
N ARG A 27 11.38 -30.81 25.23
CA ARG A 27 12.23 -29.68 24.86
C ARG A 27 13.62 -29.76 25.48
N ARG A 28 14.55 -29.01 24.88
CA ARG A 28 15.89 -28.61 25.37
C ARG A 28 16.99 -29.69 25.36
N GLN A 29 17.88 -29.60 24.38
CA GLN A 29 19.22 -29.03 24.61
C GLN A 29 19.96 -28.78 23.29
N LEU A 30 20.38 -27.53 23.04
CA LEU A 30 21.67 -27.18 22.40
C LEU A 30 21.89 -25.66 22.42
N LEU A 31 22.33 -25.15 23.58
CA LEU A 31 22.99 -23.85 23.67
C LEU A 31 24.50 -24.07 23.74
N ARG A 32 25.24 -23.68 22.71
CA ARG A 32 26.64 -23.24 22.84
C ARG A 32 27.04 -22.38 21.66
N ALA A 33 27.41 -21.14 21.96
CA ALA A 33 27.67 -20.08 21.00
C ALA A 33 28.86 -20.37 20.08
N GLY A 34 28.72 -19.95 18.83
CA GLY A 34 29.82 -19.58 17.93
C GLY A 34 29.46 -18.26 17.29
N VAL A 35 30.19 -17.19 17.63
CA VAL A 35 29.96 -15.86 17.05
C VAL A 35 30.47 -15.84 15.62
N ASN A 36 29.60 -15.46 14.67
CA ASN A 36 29.97 -14.60 13.54
C ASN A 36 28.72 -14.04 12.83
N THR A 37 28.88 -12.83 12.32
CA THR A 37 27.89 -11.98 11.66
C THR A 37 27.23 -12.64 10.43
N GLY A 38 25.92 -12.41 10.24
CA GLY A 38 25.19 -12.84 9.06
C GLY A 38 23.67 -12.86 9.27
N VAL A 39 23.03 -11.70 9.29
CA VAL A 39 21.56 -11.60 9.33
C VAL A 39 21.02 -11.83 7.92
N ALA A 40 20.82 -13.11 7.57
CA ALA A 40 20.07 -13.48 6.38
C ALA A 40 18.57 -13.39 6.68
N ALA A 41 17.99 -12.20 6.49
CA ALA A 41 16.56 -11.96 6.65
C ALA A 41 15.78 -12.54 5.47
N THR A 42 15.56 -13.86 5.47
CA THR A 42 14.66 -14.51 4.51
C THR A 42 13.22 -14.10 4.82
N LEU A 43 12.70 -13.12 4.08
CA LEU A 43 11.29 -12.73 4.09
C LEU A 43 10.43 -13.91 3.62
N VAL A 44 9.68 -14.51 4.55
CA VAL A 44 8.74 -15.59 4.24
C VAL A 44 7.38 -15.00 3.92
N TRP A 45 7.06 -14.94 2.64
CA TRP A 45 5.69 -14.66 2.18
C TRP A 45 4.80 -15.87 2.45
N GLY A 46 3.66 -15.68 3.12
CA GLY A 46 2.63 -16.72 3.22
C GLY A 46 1.79 -16.73 4.50
N VAL A 47 0.61 -16.09 4.42
CA VAL A 47 -0.65 -16.46 5.09
C VAL A 47 -0.60 -16.93 6.56
N GLY A 48 -1.10 -16.07 7.46
CA GLY A 48 -1.90 -16.53 8.60
C GLY A 48 -1.14 -17.14 9.78
N ALA A 49 -0.17 -16.41 10.35
CA ALA A 49 0.32 -16.64 11.70
C ALA A 49 -0.07 -15.47 12.60
N ALA A 50 -0.58 -15.77 13.81
CA ALA A 50 -0.80 -14.75 14.83
C ALA A 50 0.57 -14.28 15.36
N ASN A 51 1.02 -13.13 14.88
CA ASN A 51 2.36 -12.60 15.17
C ASN A 51 2.46 -12.11 16.62
N TYR A 52 2.85 -13.02 17.52
CA TYR A 52 3.45 -12.67 18.80
C TYR A 52 4.84 -12.05 18.57
N VAL A 53 4.84 -10.81 18.09
CA VAL A 53 6.00 -9.92 18.01
C VAL A 53 6.60 -9.81 19.42
N SER A 54 7.91 -9.97 19.53
CA SER A 54 8.59 -9.84 20.82
C SER A 54 8.93 -8.38 21.10
N SER A 55 9.18 -8.04 22.36
CA SER A 55 9.70 -6.71 22.72
C SER A 55 11.13 -6.46 22.20
N GLU A 56 11.79 -7.44 21.57
CA GLU A 56 13.09 -7.30 20.91
C GLU A 56 12.95 -6.93 19.42
N ASP A 57 11.73 -7.02 18.86
CA ASP A 57 11.39 -6.66 17.47
C ASP A 57 10.75 -5.25 17.36
N LEU A 58 10.56 -4.55 18.48
CA LEU A 58 10.02 -3.19 18.55
C LEU A 58 11.14 -2.15 18.74
N GLY A 59 10.86 -0.90 18.35
CA GLY A 59 11.78 0.24 18.51
C GLY A 59 12.61 0.58 17.28
N SER A 60 12.61 -0.28 16.26
CA SER A 60 13.03 0.06 14.90
C SER A 60 11.90 -0.25 13.90
N ILE A 61 11.92 0.41 12.74
CA ILE A 61 11.03 0.12 11.60
C ILE A 61 11.85 0.04 10.31
N THR A 62 11.31 -0.66 9.31
CA THR A 62 11.68 -0.43 7.90
C THR A 62 10.86 0.75 7.41
N TYR A 63 11.50 1.86 7.01
CA TYR A 63 10.80 3.04 6.52
C TYR A 63 10.69 3.05 4.99
N ALA A 64 11.61 2.38 4.28
CA ALA A 64 11.61 2.29 2.83
C ALA A 64 12.22 0.98 2.32
N LEU A 65 11.89 0.63 1.09
CA LEU A 65 12.58 -0.37 0.27
C LEU A 65 13.13 0.35 -0.96
N ALA A 66 14.44 0.24 -1.18
CA ALA A 66 15.12 1.00 -2.24
C ALA A 66 16.28 0.22 -2.83
N ARG A 67 16.53 0.42 -4.14
CA ARG A 67 17.71 -0.10 -4.83
C ARG A 67 19.00 0.46 -4.21
N PRO A 68 20.13 -0.25 -4.27
CA PRO A 68 21.42 0.26 -3.80
C PRO A 68 22.01 1.34 -4.74
N SER A 69 21.55 1.41 -6.00
CA SER A 69 21.90 2.44 -6.98
C SER A 69 20.86 2.48 -8.13
N PRO A 70 20.72 3.57 -8.90
CA PRO A 70 19.80 3.64 -10.04
C PRO A 70 20.04 2.55 -11.10
N ASP A 71 21.31 2.19 -11.34
CA ASP A 71 21.74 1.14 -12.28
C ASP A 71 21.63 -0.30 -11.74
N ALA A 72 21.03 -0.50 -10.55
CA ALA A 72 20.86 -1.85 -9.99
C ALA A 72 19.78 -2.66 -10.73
N ASP A 73 19.72 -3.96 -10.47
CA ASP A 73 18.64 -4.81 -10.98
C ASP A 73 17.28 -4.36 -10.41
N GLY A 74 16.18 -4.66 -11.11
CA GLY A 74 14.85 -4.40 -10.58
C GLY A 74 14.61 -5.14 -9.26
N THR A 75 15.08 -6.40 -9.19
CA THR A 75 14.91 -7.30 -8.04
C THR A 75 15.75 -6.92 -6.80
N ASP A 76 16.74 -6.03 -6.92
CA ASP A 76 17.70 -5.67 -5.86
C ASP A 76 17.13 -4.61 -4.88
N LEU A 77 16.06 -4.94 -4.14
CA LEU A 77 15.50 -4.07 -3.08
C LEU A 77 16.18 -4.29 -1.72
N GLU A 78 16.78 -3.23 -1.17
CA GLU A 78 17.33 -3.21 0.20
C GLU A 78 16.40 -2.44 1.18
N PRO A 79 16.12 -3.00 2.39
CA PRO A 79 15.33 -2.30 3.40
C PRO A 79 16.13 -1.21 4.12
N ARG A 80 15.61 0.02 4.11
CA ARG A 80 16.16 1.15 4.87
C ARG A 80 15.45 1.23 6.22
N THR A 81 16.23 1.20 7.31
CA THR A 81 15.70 1.03 8.69
C THR A 81 16.08 2.17 9.60
N LYS A 82 15.18 2.55 10.52
CA LYS A 82 15.41 3.61 11.51
C LYS A 82 14.87 3.26 12.90
N GLU A 83 15.47 3.84 13.94
CA GLU A 83 14.96 3.78 15.32
C GLU A 83 13.75 4.73 15.51
N VAL A 84 12.79 4.31 16.33
CA VAL A 84 11.53 5.01 16.64
C VAL A 84 11.14 4.80 18.12
N PRO A 85 10.24 5.61 18.71
CA PRO A 85 9.78 5.38 20.08
C PRO A 85 9.04 4.04 20.22
N LEU A 86 9.45 3.20 21.17
CA LEU A 86 8.84 1.89 21.44
C LEU A 86 7.32 1.93 21.57
N ALA A 87 6.78 2.89 22.35
CA ALA A 87 5.35 3.04 22.57
C ALA A 87 4.58 3.46 21.30
N TRP A 88 5.22 4.22 20.41
CA TRP A 88 4.62 4.63 19.14
C TRP A 88 4.52 3.44 18.18
N HIS A 89 5.60 2.66 18.04
CA HIS A 89 5.57 1.43 17.23
C HIS A 89 4.58 0.40 17.82
N GLU A 90 4.54 0.20 19.14
CA GLU A 90 3.57 -0.70 19.77
C GLU A 90 2.10 -0.30 19.49
N SER A 91 1.77 1.00 19.62
CA SER A 91 0.42 1.49 19.34
C SER A 91 0.06 1.46 17.85
N LEU A 92 1.00 1.81 16.96
CA LEU A 92 0.83 1.73 15.51
C LEU A 92 0.52 0.30 15.06
N ARG A 93 1.27 -0.67 15.59
CA ARG A 93 1.08 -2.10 15.31
C ARG A 93 -0.31 -2.58 15.76
N LEU A 94 -0.79 -2.13 16.93
CA LEU A 94 -2.15 -2.41 17.40
C LEU A 94 -3.23 -1.75 16.52
N ALA A 95 -3.00 -0.53 16.03
CA ALA A 95 -3.93 0.15 15.14
C ALA A 95 -4.06 -0.56 13.77
N PHE A 96 -2.95 -1.07 13.20
CA PHE A 96 -3.02 -1.93 12.01
C PHE A 96 -3.71 -3.26 12.31
N ASP A 97 -3.39 -3.97 13.41
CA ASP A 97 -4.09 -5.20 13.81
C ASP A 97 -5.62 -4.99 13.87
N ALA A 98 -6.06 -3.87 14.46
CA ALA A 98 -7.48 -3.51 14.60
C ALA A 98 -8.13 -3.12 13.27
N GLN A 99 -7.41 -2.39 12.40
CA GLN A 99 -7.92 -1.97 11.09
C GLN A 99 -8.09 -3.17 10.15
N ASP A 100 -7.10 -4.06 10.07
CA ASP A 100 -7.18 -5.30 9.27
C ASP A 100 -8.37 -6.17 9.76
N ALA A 101 -8.60 -6.22 11.08
CA ALA A 101 -9.75 -6.90 11.67
C ALA A 101 -11.11 -6.21 11.42
N ILE A 102 -11.18 -4.87 11.32
CA ILE A 102 -12.40 -4.15 10.87
C ILE A 102 -12.73 -4.53 9.42
N HIS A 103 -11.72 -4.60 8.56
CA HIS A 103 -11.89 -4.94 7.14
C HIS A 103 -12.40 -6.39 6.96
N ASP A 104 -11.82 -7.35 7.68
CA ASP A 104 -12.23 -8.76 7.65
C ASP A 104 -13.70 -9.02 8.09
N LEU A 105 -14.35 -8.07 8.78
CA LEU A 105 -15.77 -8.14 9.12
C LEU A 105 -16.72 -7.86 7.94
N GLY A 106 -16.23 -7.36 6.80
CA GLY A 106 -17.01 -7.17 5.56
C GLY A 106 -18.24 -6.28 5.74
N LEU A 107 -18.13 -5.21 6.53
CA LEU A 107 -19.25 -4.39 6.97
C LEU A 107 -19.83 -3.54 5.84
N SER A 108 -21.00 -3.90 5.30
CA SER A 108 -21.67 -3.11 4.24
C SER A 108 -21.92 -1.61 4.50
N PRO A 109 -22.11 -1.12 5.74
CA PRO A 109 -22.17 0.33 6.02
C PRO A 109 -20.81 1.01 6.24
N LEU A 110 -19.69 0.28 6.18
CA LEU A 110 -18.35 0.87 6.19
C LEU A 110 -18.06 1.50 4.82
N ILE A 111 -17.70 2.78 4.83
CA ILE A 111 -17.31 3.52 3.63
C ILE A 111 -15.79 3.62 3.54
N SER A 112 -15.11 3.84 4.67
CA SER A 112 -13.64 3.74 4.75
C SER A 112 -13.14 3.46 6.16
N SER A 113 -11.89 2.99 6.26
CA SER A 113 -11.13 3.07 7.51
C SER A 113 -9.64 3.27 7.23
N PHE A 114 -8.94 4.02 8.08
CA PHE A 114 -7.49 4.27 7.95
C PHE A 114 -6.82 4.49 9.30
N VAL A 115 -5.53 4.15 9.40
CA VAL A 115 -4.74 4.32 10.63
C VAL A 115 -4.15 5.73 10.70
N VAL A 116 -4.30 6.34 11.87
CA VAL A 116 -3.66 7.60 12.30
C VAL A 116 -2.65 7.23 13.39
N PRO A 117 -1.33 7.38 13.17
CA PRO A 117 -0.30 6.74 13.99
C PRO A 117 0.00 7.43 15.33
N GLY A 118 -0.67 8.54 15.66
CA GLY A 118 -0.23 9.46 16.70
C GLY A 118 1.10 10.13 16.35
N SER A 119 1.70 10.87 17.29
CA SER A 119 3.04 11.46 17.12
C SER A 119 4.03 10.87 18.12
N TYR A 120 5.33 11.09 17.92
CA TYR A 120 6.36 10.54 18.81
C TYR A 120 6.21 10.97 20.29
N ASP A 121 5.71 12.19 20.54
CA ASP A 121 5.41 12.71 21.89
C ASP A 121 4.01 12.33 22.41
N ARG A 122 3.12 11.87 21.51
CA ARG A 122 1.73 11.45 21.79
C ARG A 122 1.46 10.13 21.04
N PRO A 123 2.03 9.01 21.50
CA PRO A 123 2.15 7.77 20.73
C PRO A 123 0.84 6.97 20.60
N GLU A 124 -0.30 7.51 21.02
CA GLU A 124 -1.59 6.85 20.94
C GLU A 124 -2.11 6.94 19.49
N ALA A 125 -1.96 5.84 18.76
CA ALA A 125 -2.50 5.66 17.42
C ALA A 125 -4.00 5.30 17.49
N SER A 126 -4.76 5.72 16.47
CA SER A 126 -6.20 5.46 16.33
C SER A 126 -6.54 4.92 14.94
N VAL A 127 -7.76 4.40 14.77
CA VAL A 127 -8.34 4.14 13.45
C VAL A 127 -9.47 5.13 13.22
N SER A 128 -9.38 5.92 12.16
CA SER A 128 -10.51 6.69 11.65
C SER A 128 -11.41 5.76 10.84
N VAL A 129 -12.72 5.89 11.02
CA VAL A 129 -13.75 5.05 10.38
C VAL A 129 -14.84 5.97 9.83
N ASN A 130 -15.15 5.87 8.54
CA ASN A 130 -16.29 6.56 7.93
C ASN A 130 -17.39 5.53 7.63
N ALA A 131 -18.60 5.77 8.10
CA ALA A 131 -19.73 4.85 7.97
C ALA A 131 -21.05 5.57 7.61
N THR A 132 -22.01 4.83 7.04
CA THR A 132 -23.40 5.30 6.84
C THR A 132 -24.33 4.97 8.03
N ASP A 133 -23.80 4.38 9.10
CA ASP A 133 -24.56 3.86 10.25
C ASP A 133 -23.74 3.96 11.55
N GLU A 134 -24.25 4.66 12.57
CA GLU A 134 -23.68 4.68 13.93
C GLU A 134 -23.52 3.27 14.52
N GLY A 135 -24.40 2.33 14.12
CA GLY A 135 -24.36 0.92 14.49
C GLY A 135 -23.12 0.16 14.02
N VAL A 136 -22.22 0.78 13.25
CA VAL A 136 -20.86 0.23 13.01
C VAL A 136 -20.06 0.12 14.31
N LEU A 137 -20.18 1.05 15.25
CA LEU A 137 -19.34 1.05 16.46
C LEU A 137 -19.59 -0.18 17.34
N GLU A 138 -20.85 -0.53 17.58
CA GLU A 138 -21.24 -1.76 18.31
C GLU A 138 -20.81 -3.05 17.60
N ARG A 139 -20.52 -2.99 16.30
CA ARG A 139 -20.11 -4.14 15.47
C ARG A 139 -18.60 -4.33 15.38
N ILE A 140 -17.81 -3.32 15.77
CA ILE A 140 -16.34 -3.38 15.78
C ILE A 140 -15.74 -3.39 17.19
N GLU A 141 -16.52 -3.10 18.25
CA GLU A 141 -16.05 -3.04 19.66
C GLU A 141 -15.17 -4.25 20.07
N ASP A 142 -15.56 -5.47 19.70
CA ASP A 142 -14.80 -6.69 19.99
C ASP A 142 -13.37 -6.67 19.39
N VAL A 143 -13.20 -6.14 18.17
CA VAL A 143 -11.89 -6.08 17.47
C VAL A 143 -11.12 -4.79 17.73
N THR A 144 -11.79 -3.72 18.16
CA THR A 144 -11.17 -2.42 18.43
C THR A 144 -10.92 -2.14 19.92
N SER A 145 -11.23 -3.09 20.81
CA SER A 145 -11.19 -2.93 22.28
C SER A 145 -9.85 -2.47 22.90
N SER A 146 -8.77 -2.36 22.12
CA SER A 146 -7.46 -1.85 22.56
C SER A 146 -6.97 -0.60 21.81
N VAL A 147 -7.77 -0.03 20.90
CA VAL A 147 -7.39 1.11 20.03
C VAL A 147 -8.52 2.14 19.99
N PRO A 148 -8.25 3.45 20.16
CA PRO A 148 -9.24 4.50 19.95
C PRO A 148 -9.80 4.50 18.52
N ILE A 149 -11.12 4.60 18.40
CA ILE A 149 -11.83 4.74 17.12
C ILE A 149 -12.39 6.14 17.01
N ASP A 150 -12.13 6.79 15.88
CA ASP A 150 -12.76 8.05 15.50
C ASP A 150 -13.79 7.76 14.41
N LEU A 151 -15.08 7.69 14.80
CA LEU A 151 -16.18 7.35 13.91
C LEU A 151 -16.83 8.63 13.36
N ASN A 152 -16.68 8.84 12.05
CA ASN A 152 -17.43 9.81 11.29
C ASN A 152 -18.64 9.15 10.61
N VAL A 153 -19.80 9.81 10.67
CA VAL A 153 -21.05 9.31 10.08
C VAL A 153 -21.43 10.18 8.90
N VAL A 154 -21.53 9.58 7.71
CA VAL A 154 -21.80 10.27 6.45
C VAL A 154 -23.24 9.96 6.02
N ASP A 155 -24.13 10.95 6.20
CA ASP A 155 -25.57 10.83 5.88
C ASP A 155 -25.82 10.57 4.38
N GLU A 156 -25.09 11.25 3.50
CA GLU A 156 -25.21 11.17 2.04
C GLU A 156 -23.87 11.55 1.40
N ILE A 157 -23.36 10.71 0.47
CA ILE A 157 -22.22 11.06 -0.38
C ILE A 157 -22.78 11.81 -1.60
N PRO A 158 -22.43 13.10 -1.82
CA PRO A 158 -22.86 13.84 -2.99
C PRO A 158 -22.29 13.22 -4.28
N PRO A 159 -22.97 13.38 -5.43
CA PRO A 159 -22.44 12.91 -6.71
C PRO A 159 -21.11 13.61 -7.04
N PRO A 160 -20.21 12.96 -7.80
CA PRO A 160 -18.95 13.56 -8.23
C PRO A 160 -19.20 14.80 -9.10
N PRO A 161 -18.26 15.77 -9.13
CA PRO A 161 -18.34 16.92 -10.02
C PRO A 161 -18.28 16.50 -11.50
N GLU A 162 -19.18 17.05 -12.33
CA GLU A 162 -19.26 16.80 -13.78
C GLU A 162 -18.18 17.59 -14.56
N GLN A 163 -16.93 17.63 -14.09
CA GLN A 163 -15.88 18.48 -14.65
C GLN A 163 -14.76 17.64 -15.29
N GLU A 164 -14.82 17.49 -16.61
CA GLU A 164 -13.72 16.94 -17.42
C GLU A 164 -12.57 17.96 -17.52
N ALA A 165 -11.33 17.48 -17.42
CA ALA A 165 -10.13 18.31 -17.54
C ALA A 165 -9.81 18.66 -19.01
N ASP A 166 -9.24 19.84 -19.25
CA ASP A 166 -8.91 20.30 -20.60
C ASP A 166 -7.55 19.71 -21.05
N GLU A 167 -7.57 18.79 -22.04
CA GLU A 167 -6.35 18.19 -22.63
C GLU A 167 -5.35 19.23 -23.18
N SER A 168 -5.76 20.49 -23.38
CA SER A 168 -4.86 21.57 -23.82
C SER A 168 -4.06 22.24 -22.70
N GLU A 169 -4.39 21.97 -21.43
CA GLU A 169 -3.60 22.39 -20.27
C GLU A 169 -2.66 21.27 -19.76
N ALA A 170 -2.79 20.05 -20.28
CA ALA A 170 -2.02 18.87 -19.88
C ALA A 170 -0.55 18.91 -20.29
N TYR A 171 0.36 18.68 -19.33
CA TYR A 171 1.80 18.66 -19.54
C TYR A 171 2.26 17.44 -20.35
N ARG A 172 3.00 17.71 -21.43
CA ARG A 172 3.61 16.74 -22.34
C ARG A 172 5.12 16.77 -22.21
N VAL A 173 5.79 15.68 -22.58
CA VAL A 173 7.24 15.70 -22.76
C VAL A 173 7.59 16.55 -23.99
N GLN A 174 8.67 17.35 -23.93
CA GLN A 174 9.05 18.23 -25.05
C GLN A 174 9.53 17.42 -26.26
N ASP A 175 10.47 16.50 -26.03
CA ASP A 175 11.04 15.56 -26.99
C ASP A 175 10.89 14.14 -26.42
N LEU A 176 10.37 13.20 -27.22
CA LEU A 176 10.02 11.86 -26.77
C LEU A 176 11.19 10.90 -27.03
N ASP A 177 12.09 10.76 -26.05
CA ASP A 177 13.14 9.73 -26.05
C ASP A 177 12.52 8.36 -25.77
N PRO A 178 12.50 7.41 -26.74
CA PRO A 178 11.89 6.10 -26.53
C PRO A 178 12.62 5.28 -25.46
N GLU A 179 13.94 5.42 -25.33
CA GLU A 179 14.73 4.62 -24.37
C GLU A 179 14.58 5.12 -22.92
N ARG A 180 13.93 6.28 -22.69
CA ARG A 180 13.85 6.96 -21.38
C ARG A 180 12.59 7.80 -21.22
N VAL A 181 11.42 7.15 -21.19
CA VAL A 181 10.12 7.82 -20.99
C VAL A 181 9.84 8.05 -19.49
N PRO A 182 9.75 9.30 -18.99
CA PRO A 182 9.56 9.59 -17.56
C PRO A 182 8.10 9.56 -17.13
N GLY A 183 7.86 9.44 -15.82
CA GLY A 183 6.55 9.69 -15.20
C GLY A 183 6.25 11.19 -15.04
N GLY A 184 5.01 11.55 -14.69
CA GLY A 184 4.60 12.95 -14.51
C GLY A 184 4.24 13.66 -15.83
N VAL A 185 3.95 12.90 -16.89
CA VAL A 185 3.52 13.38 -18.21
C VAL A 185 2.15 12.80 -18.58
N VAL A 186 1.40 13.47 -19.46
CA VAL A 186 0.08 13.01 -19.90
C VAL A 186 0.17 11.73 -20.75
N CYS A 187 -0.59 10.71 -20.36
CA CYS A 187 -0.77 9.48 -21.12
C CYS A 187 -2.24 9.23 -21.42
N HIS A 188 -2.53 8.52 -22.51
CA HIS A 188 -3.89 8.38 -23.04
C HIS A 188 -4.24 6.91 -23.29
N SER A 189 -5.50 6.55 -23.07
CA SER A 189 -6.13 5.34 -23.61
C SER A 189 -6.98 5.68 -24.84
N GLU A 190 -7.79 4.74 -25.35
CA GLU A 190 -8.86 5.05 -26.31
C GLU A 190 -10.02 5.86 -25.69
N ARG A 191 -10.11 5.96 -24.35
CA ARG A 191 -11.30 6.44 -23.63
C ARG A 191 -11.08 7.71 -22.82
N ALA A 192 -9.91 7.87 -22.21
CA ALA A 192 -9.59 8.99 -21.33
C ALA A 192 -8.07 9.26 -21.32
N SER A 193 -7.69 10.33 -20.62
CA SER A 193 -6.31 10.74 -20.40
C SER A 193 -6.01 10.78 -18.90
N GLY A 194 -4.76 10.53 -18.54
CA GLY A 194 -4.27 10.46 -17.16
C GLY A 194 -2.79 10.86 -17.11
N THR A 195 -2.13 10.59 -15.98
CA THR A 195 -0.69 10.79 -15.79
C THR A 195 0.05 9.45 -15.80
N LEU A 196 1.22 9.41 -16.41
CA LEU A 196 2.11 8.25 -16.42
C LEU A 196 2.89 8.14 -15.10
N THR A 197 3.01 6.94 -14.54
CA THR A 197 3.94 6.70 -13.42
C THR A 197 5.40 6.67 -13.91
N PRO A 198 6.39 6.84 -13.02
CA PRO A 198 7.74 6.30 -13.24
C PRO A 198 7.69 4.77 -13.45
N ALA A 199 8.81 4.19 -13.87
CA ALA A 199 8.94 2.75 -14.09
C ALA A 199 8.47 1.91 -12.90
N LEU A 200 7.54 1.00 -13.17
CA LEU A 200 7.06 0.00 -12.23
C LEU A 200 7.77 -1.33 -12.52
N PHE A 201 8.33 -1.96 -11.51
CA PHE A 201 9.12 -3.18 -11.60
C PHE A 201 8.34 -4.38 -11.05
N ASP A 202 8.52 -5.55 -11.65
CA ASP A 202 8.13 -6.84 -11.05
C ASP A 202 9.27 -7.40 -10.17
N ALA A 203 8.95 -7.75 -8.92
CA ALA A 203 9.92 -8.22 -7.93
C ALA A 203 10.37 -9.69 -8.11
N GLU A 204 9.74 -10.49 -8.97
CA GLU A 204 10.18 -11.86 -9.27
C GLU A 204 11.25 -11.91 -10.37
N ASP A 205 11.15 -11.05 -11.41
CA ASP A 205 12.06 -11.10 -12.57
C ASP A 205 12.73 -9.77 -12.99
N GLY A 206 12.38 -8.64 -12.35
CA GLY A 206 12.97 -7.33 -12.60
C GLY A 206 12.47 -6.61 -13.87
N SER A 207 11.46 -7.16 -14.56
CA SER A 207 10.86 -6.54 -15.75
C SER A 207 10.26 -5.17 -15.44
N ARG A 208 10.40 -4.24 -16.40
CA ARG A 208 9.97 -2.85 -16.27
C ARG A 208 8.72 -2.57 -17.10
N TYR A 209 7.71 -2.02 -16.45
CA TYR A 209 6.40 -1.72 -17.00
C TYR A 209 6.08 -0.23 -16.93
N PHE A 210 5.30 0.23 -17.90
CA PHE A 210 4.53 1.46 -17.75
C PHE A 210 3.34 1.21 -16.82
N ALA A 211 2.90 2.23 -16.10
CA ALA A 211 1.65 2.18 -15.35
C ALA A 211 0.94 3.54 -15.30
N THR A 212 -0.36 3.48 -15.03
CA THR A 212 -1.27 4.61 -14.77
C THR A 212 -2.50 4.06 -14.06
N SER A 213 -3.48 4.89 -13.69
CA SER A 213 -4.68 4.40 -13.02
C SER A 213 -5.56 3.55 -13.94
N ASN A 214 -6.11 2.46 -13.41
CA ASN A 214 -6.93 1.50 -14.15
C ASN A 214 -8.22 2.13 -14.70
N HIS A 215 -8.85 3.04 -13.95
CA HIS A 215 -10.03 3.77 -14.44
C HIS A 215 -9.75 4.72 -15.64
N VAL A 216 -8.50 4.97 -16.06
CA VAL A 216 -8.19 5.66 -17.34
C VAL A 216 -8.65 4.82 -18.55
N TYR A 217 -8.91 3.53 -18.35
CA TYR A 217 -9.55 2.63 -19.32
C TYR A 217 -11.07 2.47 -19.05
N GLY A 218 -11.62 3.33 -18.20
CA GLY A 218 -13.06 3.50 -17.93
C GLY A 218 -13.66 2.50 -16.93
N GLU A 219 -14.95 2.69 -16.63
CA GLU A 219 -15.71 1.99 -15.58
C GLU A 219 -15.72 0.44 -15.69
N GLN A 220 -15.35 -0.12 -16.85
CA GLN A 220 -15.35 -1.55 -17.09
C GLN A 220 -14.20 -2.29 -16.38
N GLY A 221 -13.16 -1.59 -15.90
CA GLY A 221 -11.97 -2.14 -15.25
C GLY A 221 -12.21 -2.77 -13.87
N THR A 222 -13.11 -3.75 -13.82
CA THR A 222 -13.58 -4.48 -12.64
C THR A 222 -12.89 -5.83 -12.47
N LYS A 223 -12.13 -6.28 -13.47
CA LYS A 223 -11.42 -7.58 -13.50
C LYS A 223 -10.03 -7.40 -14.12
N GLU A 224 -9.10 -8.26 -13.72
CA GLU A 224 -7.69 -8.13 -14.09
C GLU A 224 -7.40 -8.28 -15.59
N GLU A 225 -8.20 -9.08 -16.30
CA GLU A 225 -8.06 -9.34 -17.73
C GLU A 225 -8.87 -8.37 -18.62
N GLU A 226 -9.70 -7.47 -18.05
CA GLU A 226 -10.74 -6.74 -18.81
C GLU A 226 -10.16 -5.75 -19.84
N HIS A 227 -8.99 -5.19 -19.55
CA HIS A 227 -8.27 -4.25 -20.42
C HIS A 227 -7.09 -4.89 -21.15
N SER A 228 -6.92 -6.21 -21.09
CA SER A 228 -5.72 -6.87 -21.63
C SER A 228 -5.62 -6.70 -23.16
N GLY A 229 -4.55 -6.04 -23.61
CA GLY A 229 -4.33 -5.64 -25.00
C GLY A 229 -4.95 -4.30 -25.43
N GLU A 230 -5.49 -3.49 -24.51
CA GLU A 230 -5.77 -2.07 -24.78
C GLU A 230 -4.45 -1.25 -24.78
N PRO A 231 -4.26 -0.30 -25.71
CA PRO A 231 -3.01 0.44 -25.88
C PRO A 231 -2.86 1.61 -24.90
N LEU A 232 -1.61 1.97 -24.60
CA LEU A 232 -1.22 3.20 -23.92
C LEU A 232 -0.46 4.13 -24.89
N ASP A 233 -0.94 5.36 -25.07
CA ASP A 233 -0.38 6.35 -26.00
C ASP A 233 0.21 7.58 -25.28
N LEU A 234 1.32 8.10 -25.79
CA LEU A 234 1.85 9.44 -25.48
C LEU A 234 1.71 10.41 -26.66
N ARG A 235 1.89 11.70 -26.37
CA ARG A 235 2.13 12.81 -27.32
C ARG A 235 3.30 13.64 -26.79
N SER A 236 4.00 14.36 -27.66
CA SER A 236 4.99 15.37 -27.26
C SER A 236 4.53 16.78 -27.65
N ASP A 237 5.36 17.79 -27.38
CA ASP A 237 5.17 19.15 -27.90
C ASP A 237 5.75 19.32 -29.32
N ASP A 238 6.87 18.66 -29.65
CA ASP A 238 7.46 18.68 -31.00
C ASP A 238 6.69 17.78 -31.99
N ASP A 239 5.90 16.81 -31.52
CA ASP A 239 5.00 15.97 -32.32
C ASP A 239 3.67 15.62 -31.60
N ASP A 240 2.55 15.97 -32.23
CA ASP A 240 1.17 15.77 -31.74
C ASP A 240 0.57 14.42 -32.21
N GLU A 241 1.31 13.63 -33.01
CA GLU A 241 0.93 12.23 -33.29
C GLU A 241 0.92 11.39 -31.99
N ARG A 242 -0.02 10.45 -31.89
CA ARG A 242 -0.09 9.53 -30.74
C ARG A 242 0.88 8.38 -30.94
N HIS A 243 1.90 8.32 -30.07
CA HIS A 243 2.90 7.26 -30.03
C HIS A 243 2.50 6.21 -29.01
N ARG A 244 2.11 5.01 -29.49
CA ARG A 244 1.80 3.86 -28.63
C ARG A 244 3.08 3.36 -27.96
N ILE A 245 3.17 3.55 -26.65
CA ILE A 245 4.34 3.18 -25.84
C ILE A 245 4.25 1.76 -25.27
N GLY A 246 3.04 1.20 -25.16
CA GLY A 246 2.83 -0.13 -24.57
C GLY A 246 1.41 -0.65 -24.73
N ASP A 247 1.20 -1.85 -24.19
CA ASP A 247 -0.07 -2.57 -24.14
C ASP A 247 -0.37 -3.05 -22.72
N VAL A 248 -1.61 -2.86 -22.23
CA VAL A 248 -2.01 -3.37 -20.91
C VAL A 248 -1.89 -4.89 -20.90
N VAL A 249 -1.03 -5.44 -20.05
CA VAL A 249 -0.97 -6.89 -19.79
C VAL A 249 -1.96 -7.28 -18.70
N ARG A 250 -2.12 -6.43 -17.66
CA ARG A 250 -2.98 -6.71 -16.50
C ARG A 250 -3.51 -5.43 -15.85
N GLY A 251 -4.79 -5.43 -15.50
CA GLY A 251 -5.39 -4.45 -14.59
C GLY A 251 -5.40 -4.96 -13.15
N TYR A 252 -5.41 -4.04 -12.20
CA TYR A 252 -5.53 -4.32 -10.76
C TYR A 252 -6.65 -3.45 -10.18
N PRO A 253 -7.93 -3.84 -10.33
CA PRO A 253 -9.09 -2.99 -10.00
C PRO A 253 -9.12 -2.46 -8.57
N ALA A 254 -8.72 -3.30 -7.62
CA ALA A 254 -8.66 -2.98 -6.18
C ALA A 254 -7.45 -2.12 -5.79
N ALA A 255 -6.42 -2.05 -6.64
CA ALA A 255 -5.30 -1.11 -6.54
C ALA A 255 -5.45 0.07 -7.53
N ASP A 256 -6.55 0.10 -8.29
CA ASP A 256 -6.82 1.03 -9.40
C ASP A 256 -5.61 1.32 -10.29
N THR A 257 -4.81 0.30 -10.62
CA THR A 257 -3.55 0.44 -11.40
C THR A 257 -3.57 -0.51 -12.59
N VAL A 258 -3.04 -0.12 -13.75
CA VAL A 258 -2.72 -1.05 -14.85
C VAL A 258 -1.22 -1.24 -15.00
N GLN A 259 -0.81 -2.46 -15.29
CA GLN A 259 0.54 -2.84 -15.71
C GLN A 259 0.56 -2.95 -17.23
N VAL A 260 1.44 -2.19 -17.87
CA VAL A 260 1.52 -2.00 -19.32
C VAL A 260 2.92 -2.44 -19.79
N ASP A 261 2.95 -3.46 -20.65
CA ASP A 261 4.18 -4.00 -21.25
C ASP A 261 4.67 -3.05 -22.37
N PRO A 262 5.92 -2.57 -22.35
CA PRO A 262 6.41 -1.64 -23.36
C PRO A 262 6.54 -2.29 -24.75
N VAL A 263 6.17 -1.56 -25.82
CA VAL A 263 6.47 -2.03 -27.19
C VAL A 263 7.97 -1.93 -27.49
N ASP A 264 8.45 -2.65 -28.52
CA ASP A 264 9.87 -2.97 -28.77
C ASP A 264 10.88 -1.83 -28.51
N GLU A 265 10.58 -0.59 -28.90
CA GLU A 265 11.46 0.58 -28.80
C GLU A 265 11.28 1.47 -27.55
N PHE A 266 10.14 1.39 -26.84
CA PHE A 266 9.84 2.29 -25.72
C PHE A 266 10.20 1.68 -24.36
N ARG A 267 10.73 2.45 -23.41
CA ARG A 267 11.09 2.00 -22.06
C ARG A 267 10.74 3.04 -21.00
N PRO A 268 10.15 2.63 -19.86
CA PRO A 268 9.90 3.54 -18.74
C PRO A 268 11.21 3.86 -18.00
N ALA A 269 11.38 5.12 -17.64
CA ALA A 269 12.48 5.63 -16.83
C ALA A 269 12.12 5.61 -15.33
N THR A 270 13.12 5.46 -14.47
CA THR A 270 13.01 5.58 -13.01
C THR A 270 13.02 7.06 -12.60
N GLU A 271 12.23 7.90 -13.27
CA GLU A 271 12.30 9.36 -13.17
C GLU A 271 10.92 10.00 -13.18
N ILE A 272 10.75 11.07 -12.41
CA ILE A 272 9.60 11.97 -12.44
C ILE A 272 10.03 13.23 -13.19
N GLU A 273 9.36 13.52 -14.30
CA GLU A 273 9.58 14.74 -15.08
C GLU A 273 9.28 15.99 -14.23
N ARG A 274 10.00 17.10 -14.46
CA ARG A 274 9.97 18.34 -13.66
C ARG A 274 10.36 18.24 -12.16
N ALA A 275 10.66 17.06 -11.60
CA ALA A 275 11.05 16.94 -10.18
C ALA A 275 12.54 17.24 -9.93
N GLU A 276 12.85 17.82 -8.76
CA GLU A 276 14.22 18.08 -8.29
C GLU A 276 14.40 17.54 -6.85
N PRO A 277 15.10 16.42 -6.61
CA PRO A 277 15.65 15.48 -7.61
C PRO A 277 14.57 14.64 -8.32
N SER A 278 14.85 14.20 -9.55
CA SER A 278 13.91 13.42 -10.37
C SER A 278 13.99 11.90 -10.18
N THR A 279 15.13 11.38 -9.72
CA THR A 279 15.44 9.94 -9.81
C THR A 279 14.78 9.14 -8.70
N VAL A 280 13.90 8.21 -9.07
CA VAL A 280 13.24 7.27 -8.17
C VAL A 280 14.18 6.11 -7.84
N ILE A 281 14.52 5.97 -6.56
CA ILE A 281 15.37 4.86 -6.06
C ILE A 281 14.56 3.73 -5.40
N GLY A 282 13.28 3.97 -5.11
CA GLY A 282 12.39 3.01 -4.48
C GLY A 282 11.16 3.66 -3.87
N GLN A 283 10.68 3.10 -2.75
CA GLN A 283 9.38 3.44 -2.17
C GLN A 283 9.34 3.37 -0.64
N PHE A 284 8.42 4.13 -0.05
CA PHE A 284 8.13 4.06 1.38
C PHE A 284 7.41 2.75 1.74
N ALA A 285 7.82 2.15 2.86
CA ALA A 285 7.12 1.04 3.50
C ALA A 285 5.91 1.57 4.29
N ARG A 286 4.98 0.68 4.68
CA ARG A 286 3.78 1.02 5.46
C ARG A 286 4.09 1.84 6.72
N ASP A 287 5.07 1.38 7.49
CA ASP A 287 5.50 2.02 8.74
C ASP A 287 6.29 3.32 8.46
N GLY A 288 6.87 3.46 7.27
CA GLY A 288 7.52 4.68 6.79
C GLY A 288 6.54 5.79 6.45
N LEU A 289 5.39 5.46 5.84
CA LEU A 289 4.28 6.40 5.63
C LEU A 289 3.70 6.87 6.98
N ALA A 290 3.55 5.94 7.93
CA ALA A 290 3.16 6.28 9.30
C ALA A 290 4.21 7.16 10.00
N ASP A 291 5.51 6.92 9.78
CA ASP A 291 6.61 7.75 10.29
C ASP A 291 6.66 9.15 9.67
N LEU A 292 6.27 9.33 8.40
CA LEU A 292 6.08 10.67 7.83
C LEU A 292 4.95 11.42 8.55
N MET A 293 3.78 10.79 8.67
CA MET A 293 2.62 11.37 9.35
C MET A 293 2.90 11.70 10.82
N ALA A 294 3.54 10.81 11.57
CA ALA A 294 3.88 10.99 12.99
C ALA A 294 4.90 12.11 13.26
N ARG A 295 5.47 12.70 12.19
CA ARG A 295 6.46 13.78 12.21
C ARG A 295 6.01 15.02 11.41
N GLU A 296 4.72 15.13 11.06
CA GLU A 296 4.16 16.28 10.33
C GLU A 296 4.93 16.54 9.01
N ALA A 297 5.23 15.46 8.27
CA ALA A 297 6.01 15.49 7.04
C ALA A 297 5.12 15.33 5.79
N THR A 298 5.36 16.19 4.80
CA THR A 298 4.65 16.24 3.52
C THR A 298 5.07 15.17 2.52
N LEU A 299 4.27 15.00 1.49
CA LEU A 299 4.60 14.39 0.20
C LEU A 299 4.45 15.44 -0.90
N GLU A 300 5.20 15.26 -1.97
CA GLU A 300 5.20 16.09 -3.19
C GLU A 300 4.53 15.28 -4.31
N LYS A 301 3.75 15.93 -5.19
CA LYS A 301 3.17 15.29 -6.39
C LYS A 301 3.33 16.19 -7.60
N ILE A 302 3.91 15.63 -8.65
CA ILE A 302 3.83 16.17 -10.00
C ILE A 302 2.76 15.40 -10.78
N GLY A 303 1.74 16.13 -11.24
CA GLY A 303 0.68 15.62 -12.09
C GLY A 303 0.88 16.04 -13.55
N ALA A 304 0.08 15.50 -14.47
CA ALA A 304 0.02 16.02 -15.82
C ALA A 304 -0.87 17.28 -15.92
N PHE A 305 -1.85 17.47 -15.04
CA PHE A 305 -2.81 18.58 -15.08
C PHE A 305 -2.58 19.59 -13.94
N SER A 306 -2.23 19.13 -12.73
CA SER A 306 -1.61 20.02 -11.72
C SER A 306 -0.08 19.93 -11.76
N ASP A 307 0.58 21.09 -11.79
CA ASP A 307 2.04 21.20 -11.99
C ASP A 307 2.84 20.52 -10.87
N HIS A 308 2.89 21.13 -9.69
CA HIS A 308 3.49 20.56 -8.47
C HIS A 308 2.63 20.97 -7.26
N THR A 309 2.14 19.98 -6.51
CA THR A 309 1.34 20.13 -5.28
C THR A 309 1.99 19.39 -4.11
N VAL A 310 1.69 19.79 -2.86
CA VAL A 310 2.46 19.39 -1.66
C VAL A 310 1.57 19.31 -0.43
N GLY A 311 1.30 18.10 0.04
CA GLY A 311 0.31 17.79 1.08
C GLY A 311 0.83 16.92 2.22
N GLU A 312 0.20 16.95 3.38
CA GLU A 312 0.54 16.07 4.52
C GLU A 312 -0.09 14.68 4.38
N VAL A 313 0.53 13.64 4.95
CA VAL A 313 -0.14 12.33 5.06
C VAL A 313 -1.25 12.42 6.12
N GLN A 314 -2.50 12.16 5.71
CA GLN A 314 -3.67 12.15 6.59
C GLN A 314 -4.05 10.74 7.11
N GLY A 315 -3.61 9.67 6.45
CA GLY A 315 -3.97 8.31 6.85
C GLY A 315 -3.26 7.20 6.06
N VAL A 316 -3.01 6.06 6.73
CA VAL A 316 -2.18 4.96 6.19
C VAL A 316 -2.96 3.64 6.15
N ASN A 317 -2.61 2.77 5.19
CA ASN A 317 -3.21 1.44 4.94
C ASN A 317 -4.73 1.49 4.66
N ALA A 318 -5.22 2.62 4.16
CA ALA A 318 -6.64 2.92 4.09
C ALA A 318 -7.43 1.93 3.22
N VAL A 319 -8.65 1.59 3.65
CA VAL A 319 -9.65 0.93 2.79
C VAL A 319 -10.67 1.97 2.38
N THR A 320 -10.98 2.07 1.09
CA THR A 320 -12.05 2.92 0.55
C THR A 320 -13.09 2.10 -0.21
N CYS A 321 -14.36 2.37 0.06
CA CYS A 321 -15.52 1.95 -0.73
C CYS A 321 -16.22 3.17 -1.39
N TYR A 322 -15.53 4.32 -1.50
CA TYR A 322 -16.09 5.57 -2.02
C TYR A 322 -16.42 5.54 -3.52
N ALA A 323 -15.63 4.82 -4.32
CA ALA A 323 -15.67 4.89 -5.78
C ALA A 323 -15.37 3.53 -6.46
N GLY A 324 -16.17 3.19 -7.48
CA GLY A 324 -16.11 1.92 -8.21
C GLY A 324 -16.94 0.80 -7.57
N GLU A 325 -17.07 -0.33 -8.28
CA GLU A 325 -17.84 -1.50 -7.79
C GLU A 325 -17.11 -2.31 -6.69
N VAL A 326 -15.83 -2.02 -6.44
CA VAL A 326 -14.93 -2.82 -5.59
C VAL A 326 -14.22 -1.89 -4.60
N CYS A 327 -14.29 -2.20 -3.31
CA CYS A 327 -13.53 -1.48 -2.30
C CYS A 327 -12.02 -1.68 -2.52
N LYS A 328 -11.25 -0.60 -2.45
CA LYS A 328 -9.81 -0.54 -2.71
C LYS A 328 -9.07 -0.52 -1.35
N PRO A 329 -8.37 -1.60 -0.95
CA PRO A 329 -7.57 -1.63 0.27
C PRO A 329 -6.19 -1.00 0.08
N GLY A 330 -5.44 -0.82 1.17
CA GLY A 330 -4.02 -0.41 1.10
C GLY A 330 -3.77 0.97 0.48
N GLN A 331 -4.75 1.86 0.51
CA GLN A 331 -4.59 3.21 0.02
C GLN A 331 -3.77 4.07 0.99
N LEU A 332 -3.22 5.15 0.47
CA LEU A 332 -2.63 6.28 1.18
C LEU A 332 -3.60 7.45 1.07
N VAL A 333 -3.87 8.11 2.20
CA VAL A 333 -4.70 9.31 2.31
C VAL A 333 -3.74 10.46 2.60
N TRP A 334 -3.69 11.47 1.74
CA TRP A 334 -2.74 12.58 1.84
C TRP A 334 -3.26 13.85 1.14
N GLY A 335 -2.69 15.01 1.45
CA GLY A 335 -3.08 16.29 0.86
C GLY A 335 -4.53 16.68 1.15
N ASP A 336 -5.06 17.65 0.41
CA ASP A 336 -6.44 18.14 0.48
C ASP A 336 -7.22 17.92 -0.85
N GLU A 337 -8.38 18.56 -1.05
CA GLU A 337 -9.13 18.51 -2.32
C GLU A 337 -8.52 19.34 -3.47
N ASP A 338 -7.61 20.29 -3.19
CA ASP A 338 -6.91 21.13 -4.18
C ASP A 338 -5.56 20.50 -4.62
N ASP A 339 -4.95 19.64 -3.79
CA ASP A 339 -3.68 18.93 -4.07
C ASP A 339 -3.74 17.96 -5.27
N LEU A 340 -4.92 17.64 -5.82
CA LEU A 340 -5.12 16.82 -7.02
C LEU A 340 -6.12 17.46 -7.99
N THR A 341 -5.73 17.59 -9.25
CA THR A 341 -6.63 17.98 -10.35
C THR A 341 -7.10 16.74 -11.11
N ASP A 342 -8.34 16.74 -11.60
CA ASP A 342 -8.88 15.63 -12.38
C ASP A 342 -8.01 15.43 -13.65
N GLY A 343 -7.67 14.17 -13.98
CA GLY A 343 -6.63 13.83 -14.97
C GLY A 343 -5.23 13.61 -14.40
N ASP A 344 -4.95 13.97 -13.13
CA ASP A 344 -3.72 13.58 -12.43
C ASP A 344 -3.69 12.09 -12.02
N SER A 345 -4.76 11.33 -12.29
CA SER A 345 -4.84 9.89 -12.06
C SER A 345 -3.66 9.14 -12.68
N GLY A 346 -2.93 8.37 -11.87
CA GLY A 346 -1.70 7.67 -12.27
C GLY A 346 -0.41 8.44 -11.98
N SER A 347 -0.49 9.69 -11.52
CA SER A 347 0.65 10.41 -10.93
C SER A 347 1.12 9.70 -9.66
N VAL A 348 2.38 9.91 -9.27
CA VAL A 348 2.91 9.42 -7.98
C VAL A 348 3.06 10.56 -6.98
N ASN A 349 2.76 10.28 -5.72
CA ASN A 349 3.25 11.09 -4.59
C ASN A 349 4.61 10.56 -4.14
N PHE A 350 5.53 11.45 -3.77
CA PHE A 350 6.93 11.12 -3.48
C PHE A 350 7.53 12.05 -2.41
N ARG A 351 8.75 11.75 -1.98
CA ARG A 351 9.60 12.67 -1.19
C ARG A 351 11.07 12.29 -1.39
N ALA A 352 11.98 13.27 -1.29
CA ALA A 352 13.43 13.04 -1.25
C ALA A 352 13.83 11.95 -0.23
N ASP A 353 14.76 11.06 -0.63
CA ASP A 353 15.29 9.98 0.21
C ASP A 353 16.03 10.55 1.45
N PRO A 354 15.65 10.18 2.69
CA PRO A 354 16.35 10.60 3.89
C PRO A 354 17.85 10.28 3.93
N GLU A 355 18.34 9.30 3.18
CA GLU A 355 19.77 8.96 3.09
C GLU A 355 20.52 9.70 1.96
N ASN A 356 19.84 10.07 0.87
CA ASN A 356 20.42 10.73 -0.32
C ASN A 356 19.51 11.86 -0.88
N PRO A 357 19.16 12.89 -0.08
CA PRO A 357 18.04 13.80 -0.37
C PRO A 357 18.27 14.79 -1.52
N GLU A 358 19.52 14.95 -1.97
CA GLU A 358 19.86 15.81 -3.12
C GLU A 358 19.90 15.02 -4.45
N ASP A 359 19.85 13.68 -4.38
CA ASP A 359 20.07 12.77 -5.51
C ASP A 359 18.83 11.94 -5.87
N TYR A 360 18.04 11.47 -4.88
CA TYR A 360 16.97 10.49 -5.10
C TYR A 360 15.65 10.82 -4.37
N VAL A 361 14.54 10.27 -4.89
CA VAL A 361 13.21 10.26 -4.25
C VAL A 361 12.70 8.84 -3.99
N LEU A 362 11.79 8.74 -3.01
CA LEU A 362 11.03 7.55 -2.65
C LEU A 362 9.54 7.81 -2.93
N VAL A 363 8.87 6.89 -3.61
CA VAL A 363 7.42 6.97 -3.90
C VAL A 363 6.60 6.51 -2.69
N GLY A 364 5.54 7.26 -2.35
CA GLY A 364 4.56 6.87 -1.33
C GLY A 364 3.39 6.06 -1.90
N GLY A 365 2.94 6.37 -3.12
CA GLY A 365 1.88 5.67 -3.84
C GLY A 365 1.51 6.30 -5.18
N ILE A 366 0.61 5.63 -5.91
CA ILE A 366 -0.03 6.11 -7.14
C ILE A 366 -1.35 6.80 -6.78
N ASN A 367 -1.54 8.06 -7.16
CA ASN A 367 -2.76 8.83 -6.89
C ASN A 367 -3.88 8.42 -7.83
N ASN A 368 -5.09 8.21 -7.29
CA ASN A 368 -6.22 7.67 -8.04
C ASN A 368 -7.41 8.63 -8.10
N ALA A 369 -7.75 9.30 -7.00
CA ALA A 369 -8.76 10.36 -7.00
C ALA A 369 -8.63 11.23 -5.74
N ARG A 370 -9.41 12.32 -5.70
CA ARG A 370 -9.68 13.10 -4.50
C ARG A 370 -11.03 12.75 -3.90
N THR A 371 -11.30 13.29 -2.73
CA THR A 371 -12.63 13.34 -2.12
C THR A 371 -13.24 14.73 -2.31
N TRP A 372 -14.57 14.82 -2.34
CA TRP A 372 -15.30 16.03 -2.81
C TRP A 372 -16.54 16.34 -1.95
N TRP A 373 -16.60 15.85 -0.72
CA TRP A 373 -17.79 15.89 0.13
C TRP A 373 -17.50 16.43 1.53
N PRO A 374 -18.50 16.97 2.25
CA PRO A 374 -18.28 17.53 3.58
C PRO A 374 -17.64 16.51 4.54
N GLY A 375 -16.40 16.79 4.96
CA GLY A 375 -15.61 15.91 5.85
C GLY A 375 -14.70 14.90 5.13
N GLY A 376 -14.72 14.83 3.79
CA GLY A 376 -13.68 14.23 2.96
C GLY A 376 -12.98 15.33 2.18
N ASP A 377 -11.85 15.78 2.72
CA ASP A 377 -10.99 16.84 2.17
C ASP A 377 -9.55 16.30 2.11
N PHE A 378 -9.33 15.41 1.13
CA PHE A 378 -8.07 14.72 0.90
C PHE A 378 -7.98 14.07 -0.48
N THR A 379 -6.74 13.89 -0.94
CA THR A 379 -6.36 13.02 -2.06
C THR A 379 -6.10 11.59 -1.58
N TRP A 380 -6.42 10.60 -2.42
CA TRP A 380 -6.16 9.19 -2.12
C TRP A 380 -5.65 8.40 -3.33
N GLY A 381 -4.92 7.33 -3.04
CA GLY A 381 -4.24 6.52 -4.04
C GLY A 381 -3.67 5.23 -3.47
N THR A 382 -3.27 4.28 -4.30
CA THR A 382 -2.71 3.01 -3.78
C THR A 382 -1.30 3.22 -3.27
N ALA A 383 -1.06 2.88 -2.00
CA ALA A 383 0.24 3.00 -1.39
C ALA A 383 1.23 2.01 -2.02
N ALA A 384 2.47 2.45 -2.25
CA ALA A 384 3.47 1.68 -2.99
C ALA A 384 3.82 0.35 -2.29
N HIS A 385 3.84 0.33 -0.95
CA HIS A 385 4.00 -0.92 -0.18
C HIS A 385 2.91 -1.96 -0.48
N HIS A 386 1.68 -1.55 -0.80
CA HIS A 386 0.57 -2.45 -1.08
C HIS A 386 0.67 -3.08 -2.47
N LEU A 387 1.13 -2.31 -3.48
CA LEU A 387 1.46 -2.83 -4.80
C LEU A 387 2.48 -3.97 -4.70
N LEU A 388 3.50 -3.79 -3.84
CA LEU A 388 4.48 -4.83 -3.60
C LEU A 388 3.83 -6.01 -2.87
N GLU A 389 3.28 -5.80 -1.67
CA GLU A 389 2.73 -6.87 -0.82
C GLU A 389 1.61 -7.72 -1.46
N LYS A 390 0.84 -7.18 -2.42
CA LYS A 390 -0.29 -7.89 -3.04
C LYS A 390 -0.05 -8.31 -4.48
N HIS A 391 0.81 -7.61 -5.22
CA HIS A 391 0.96 -7.80 -6.67
C HIS A 391 2.40 -8.04 -7.11
N GLY A 392 3.39 -7.90 -6.22
CA GLY A 392 4.81 -8.03 -6.55
C GLY A 392 5.40 -6.79 -7.23
N LEU A 393 4.68 -5.67 -7.27
CA LEU A 393 5.04 -4.49 -8.07
C LEU A 393 5.61 -3.36 -7.23
N HIS A 394 6.69 -2.73 -7.66
CA HIS A 394 7.36 -1.66 -6.91
C HIS A 394 8.03 -0.59 -7.80
N PHE A 395 8.51 0.48 -7.18
CA PHE A 395 9.28 1.56 -7.82
C PHE A 395 10.79 1.44 -7.64
#